data_AF-A0AAY4DHQ4-F1
#
_entry.id   AF-A0AAY4DHQ4-F1
#
_cell.length_a   1.000
_cell.length_b   1.000
_cell.length_c   1.000
_cell.angle_alpha   90.00
_cell.angle_beta   90.00
_cell.angle_gamma   90.00
#
_symmetry.space_group_name_H-M   'P 1'
#
loop_
_entity.id
_entity.type
_entity.pdbx_description
1 polymer ?
#
loop_
_entity_poly.entity_id
_entity_poly.type
_entity_poly.pdbx_seq_one_letter_code
_entity_poly.pdbx_strand_id
1 'polypeptide(L)'
;AVKHEEVFVQRLSYTPSLWWTFGGGTKLELGTITRPTLTVLPPSKDEVSSKGSATLVCLANKGAPSGWSLSWKVDGSSKSGEAGRGVLQKDGLYSWSSTLTLRATDWNTVTSVTCDATYSSQPAVTGTLRRSNCSE
;
A
#
# COMPACT_ATOMS: atom_id res chain seq x y z
N ALA A 1 -5.97 -6.68 19.64
CA ALA A 1 -6.63 -5.54 18.96
C ALA A 1 -5.69 -4.35 19.05
N VAL A 2 -5.47 -3.61 17.95
CA VAL A 2 -4.65 -2.40 17.96
C VAL A 2 -5.46 -1.29 18.63
N LYS A 3 -4.92 -0.68 19.69
CA LYS A 3 -5.57 0.47 20.33
C LYS A 3 -5.20 1.71 19.54
N HIS A 4 -6.20 2.33 18.94
CA HIS A 4 -6.07 3.60 18.26
C HIS A 4 -6.46 4.69 19.25
N GLU A 5 -5.50 5.54 19.61
CA GLU A 5 -5.75 6.69 20.47
C GLU A 5 -5.19 7.92 19.78
N GLU A 6 -6.07 8.73 19.22
CA GLU A 6 -5.68 10.03 18.67
C GLU A 6 -5.60 11.03 19.81
N VAL A 7 -4.37 11.28 20.28
CA VAL A 7 -4.12 12.26 21.33
C VAL A 7 -3.83 13.61 20.67
N PHE A 8 -4.82 14.48 20.67
CA PHE A 8 -4.63 15.88 20.26
C PHE A 8 -3.95 16.64 21.39
N VAL A 9 -2.63 16.80 21.31
CA VAL A 9 -1.88 17.61 22.29
C VAL A 9 -2.05 19.08 21.95
N GLN A 10 -2.81 19.82 22.77
CA GLN A 10 -2.91 21.28 22.66
C GLN A 10 -1.60 21.91 23.15
N ARG A 11 -0.79 22.47 22.23
CA ARG A 11 0.39 23.24 22.62
C ARG A 11 -0.05 24.66 22.95
N LEU A 12 0.10 25.07 24.21
CA LEU A 12 -0.19 26.43 24.67
C LEU A 12 0.97 27.35 24.26
N SER A 13 1.06 27.70 22.97
CA SER A 13 2.02 28.72 22.50
C SER A 13 1.36 30.09 22.58
N TYR A 14 1.66 30.82 23.66
CA TYR A 14 1.34 32.24 23.77
C TYR A 14 2.30 33.05 22.91
N THR A 15 1.90 33.34 21.67
CA THR A 15 2.46 34.41 20.84
C THR A 15 1.30 35.24 20.29
N PRO A 16 1.38 36.59 20.28
CA PRO A 16 0.29 37.44 19.83
C PRO A 16 0.27 37.47 18.31
N SER A 17 -0.27 36.42 17.70
CA SER A 17 -0.56 36.37 16.26
C SER A 17 -2.02 35.97 16.08
N LEU A 18 -2.79 36.79 15.34
CA LEU A 18 -4.25 36.79 15.22
C LEU A 18 -4.84 35.61 14.42
N TRP A 19 -4.23 34.43 14.51
CA TRP A 19 -4.68 33.20 13.87
C TRP A 19 -4.47 32.04 14.84
N TRP A 20 -5.56 31.37 15.19
CA TRP A 20 -5.52 30.12 15.94
C TRP A 20 -4.87 29.05 15.05
N THR A 21 -3.56 28.84 15.21
CA THR A 21 -2.85 27.77 14.53
C THR A 21 -2.96 26.50 15.36
N PHE A 22 -3.70 25.51 14.86
CA PHE A 22 -3.68 24.17 15.42
C PHE A 22 -2.43 23.43 14.92
N GLY A 23 -1.76 22.68 15.78
CA GLY A 23 -0.70 21.77 15.36
C GLY A 23 -1.23 20.63 14.48
N GLY A 24 -0.36 19.97 13.72
CA GLY A 24 -0.75 18.87 12.81
C GLY A 24 -1.24 17.57 13.48
N GLY A 25 -1.30 17.54 14.82
CA GLY A 25 -1.65 16.35 15.61
C GLY A 25 -0.52 15.31 15.67
N THR A 26 -0.58 14.39 16.64
CA THR A 26 0.32 13.23 16.72
C THR A 26 -0.55 11.98 16.86
N LYS A 27 -0.41 11.07 15.92
CA LYS A 27 -1.12 9.79 15.96
C LYS A 27 -0.26 8.77 16.67
N LEU A 28 -0.75 8.26 17.79
CA LEU A 28 -0.09 7.21 18.56
C LEU A 28 -0.80 5.88 18.32
N GLU A 29 -0.04 4.88 17.85
CA GLU A 29 -0.55 3.53 17.62
C GLU A 29 0.15 2.56 18.55
N LEU A 30 -0.61 1.95 19.47
CA LEU A 30 -0.12 0.99 20.45
C LEU A 30 -0.66 -0.39 20.10
N GLY A 31 0.23 -1.35 19.87
CA GLY A 31 -0.16 -2.72 19.58
C GLY A 31 0.97 -3.57 19.03
N THR A 32 0.60 -4.80 18.66
CA THR A 32 1.49 -5.78 18.03
C THR A 32 1.58 -5.53 16.53
N ILE A 33 2.79 -5.68 15.98
CA ILE A 33 2.99 -5.64 14.53
C ILE A 33 2.27 -6.84 13.89
N THR A 34 1.33 -6.56 13.01
CA THR A 34 0.55 -7.57 12.29
C THR A 34 0.89 -7.46 10.81
N ARG A 35 1.37 -8.56 10.22
CA ARG A 35 1.75 -8.63 8.82
C ARG A 35 0.50 -8.60 7.93
N PRO A 36 0.42 -7.70 6.93
CA PRO A 36 -0.70 -7.71 6.01
C PRO A 36 -0.66 -8.97 5.13
N THR A 37 -1.82 -9.41 4.69
CA THR A 37 -1.94 -10.44 3.64
C THR A 37 -1.96 -9.75 2.28
N LEU A 38 -1.07 -10.15 1.38
CA LEU A 38 -0.96 -9.58 0.04
C LEU A 38 -1.74 -10.39 -0.98
N THR A 39 -2.42 -9.69 -1.88
CA THR A 39 -3.07 -10.27 -3.05
C THR A 39 -2.78 -9.38 -4.25
N VAL A 40 -2.14 -9.94 -5.27
CA VAL A 40 -1.82 -9.24 -6.51
C VAL A 40 -2.82 -9.66 -7.56
N LEU A 41 -3.54 -8.70 -8.10
CA LEU A 41 -4.57 -8.88 -9.12
C LEU A 41 -3.99 -8.58 -10.51
N PRO A 42 -4.30 -9.44 -11.50
CA PRO A 42 -3.87 -9.22 -12.88
C PRO A 42 -4.60 -8.05 -13.53
N PRO A 43 -4.07 -7.51 -14.64
CA PRO A 43 -4.78 -6.55 -15.47
C PRO A 43 -5.99 -7.20 -16.15
N SER A 44 -7.00 -6.39 -16.47
CA SER A 44 -8.14 -6.87 -17.24
C SER A 44 -7.76 -7.12 -18.69
N LYS A 45 -8.28 -8.18 -19.30
CA LYS A 45 -7.99 -8.56 -20.70
C LYS A 45 -8.36 -7.46 -21.68
N ASP A 46 -9.54 -6.87 -21.48
CA ASP A 46 -10.04 -5.79 -22.34
C ASP A 46 -9.15 -4.55 -22.29
N GLU A 47 -8.54 -4.24 -21.15
CA GLU A 47 -7.59 -3.13 -21.03
C GLU A 47 -6.32 -3.40 -21.86
N VAL A 48 -5.76 -4.60 -21.72
CA VAL A 48 -4.53 -4.99 -22.44
C VAL A 48 -4.76 -4.97 -23.94
N SER A 49 -5.86 -5.56 -24.41
CA SER A 49 -6.16 -5.68 -25.84
C SER A 49 -6.67 -4.39 -26.46
N SER A 50 -7.52 -3.62 -25.76
CA SER A 50 -8.20 -2.46 -26.35
C SER A 50 -7.49 -1.14 -26.11
N LYS A 51 -6.84 -0.98 -24.94
CA LYS A 51 -6.19 0.28 -24.54
C LYS A 51 -4.67 0.22 -24.67
N GLY A 52 -4.09 -0.97 -24.84
CA GLY A 52 -2.63 -1.14 -24.90
C GLY A 52 -1.92 -0.89 -23.58
N SER A 53 -2.65 -0.91 -22.45
CA SER A 53 -2.11 -0.77 -21.09
C SER A 53 -2.47 -1.98 -20.23
N ALA A 54 -1.66 -2.24 -19.21
CA ALA A 54 -1.85 -3.32 -18.26
C ALA A 54 -1.74 -2.77 -16.85
N THR A 55 -2.86 -2.62 -16.15
CA THR A 55 -2.90 -2.11 -14.79
C THR A 55 -3.03 -3.24 -13.78
N LEU A 56 -1.99 -3.44 -12.97
CA LEU A 56 -1.96 -4.40 -11.86
C LEU A 56 -2.33 -3.73 -10.54
N VAL A 57 -2.96 -4.48 -9.64
CA VAL A 57 -3.34 -3.99 -8.30
C VAL A 57 -2.82 -4.92 -7.23
N CYS A 58 -2.11 -4.39 -6.24
CA CYS A 58 -1.70 -5.10 -5.02
C CYS A 58 -2.56 -4.63 -3.86
N LEU A 59 -3.32 -5.56 -3.29
CA LEU A 59 -4.12 -5.36 -2.09
C LEU A 59 -3.37 -5.92 -0.88
N ALA A 60 -3.16 -5.09 0.12
CA ALA A 60 -2.58 -5.48 1.40
C ALA A 60 -3.63 -5.33 2.48
N ASN A 61 -4.12 -6.44 3.03
CA ASN A 61 -5.24 -6.45 3.98
C ASN A 61 -4.80 -6.85 5.38
N LYS A 62 -5.47 -6.31 6.39
CA LYS A 62 -5.33 -6.70 7.80
C LYS A 62 -3.92 -6.51 8.38
N GLY A 63 -3.23 -5.43 8.01
CA GLY A 63 -1.92 -5.09 8.56
C GLY A 63 -1.98 -4.09 9.71
N ALA A 64 -0.94 -4.06 10.54
CA ALA A 64 -0.74 -3.02 11.56
C ALA A 64 0.74 -2.91 11.91
N PRO A 65 1.23 -1.74 12.34
CA PRO A 65 0.56 -0.42 12.42
C PRO A 65 0.45 0.26 11.04
N SER A 66 0.00 1.51 10.95
CA SER A 66 -0.30 2.18 9.66
C SER A 66 0.93 2.44 8.76
N GLY A 67 2.15 2.20 9.26
CA GLY A 67 3.40 2.54 8.58
C GLY A 67 3.90 1.52 7.55
N TRP A 68 3.12 0.49 7.19
CA TRP A 68 3.50 -0.42 6.11
C TRP A 68 3.58 0.33 4.77
N SER A 69 4.57 -0.02 3.95
CA SER A 69 4.77 0.53 2.62
C SER A 69 4.76 -0.56 1.56
N LEU A 70 4.08 -0.30 0.44
CA LEU A 70 3.98 -1.22 -0.70
C LEU A 70 4.95 -0.80 -1.81
N SER A 71 5.65 -1.78 -2.38
CA SER A 71 6.60 -1.60 -3.46
C SER A 71 6.46 -2.71 -4.50
N TRP A 72 6.92 -2.44 -5.73
CA TRP A 72 6.77 -3.37 -6.84
C TRP A 72 8.12 -3.82 -7.40
N LYS A 73 8.15 -5.08 -7.85
CA LYS A 73 9.23 -5.66 -8.63
C LYS A 73 8.64 -6.38 -9.84
N VAL A 74 9.19 -6.12 -11.01
CA VAL A 74 8.84 -6.80 -12.27
C VAL A 74 10.06 -7.58 -12.71
N ASP A 75 9.95 -8.90 -12.76
CA ASP A 75 11.05 -9.83 -13.05
C ASP A 75 12.33 -9.51 -12.24
N GLY A 76 12.13 -9.22 -10.94
CA GLY A 76 13.20 -8.88 -10.01
C GLY A 76 13.65 -7.42 -10.02
N SER A 77 13.25 -6.63 -11.02
CA SER A 77 13.61 -5.22 -11.13
C SER A 77 12.59 -4.32 -10.43
N SER A 78 13.06 -3.45 -9.53
CA SER A 78 12.19 -2.50 -8.81
C SER A 78 11.46 -1.56 -9.76
N LYS A 79 10.15 -1.36 -9.53
CA LYS A 79 9.30 -0.44 -10.27
C LYS A 79 8.56 0.49 -9.32
N SER A 80 8.32 1.71 -9.79
CA SER A 80 7.45 2.65 -9.09
C SER A 80 6.00 2.31 -9.40
N GLY A 81 5.17 2.26 -8.37
CA GLY A 81 3.72 2.21 -8.48
C GLY A 81 3.09 3.31 -7.65
N GLU A 82 1.77 3.42 -7.74
CA GLU A 82 0.98 4.39 -6.99
C GLU A 82 0.33 3.70 -5.80
N ALA A 83 0.91 3.90 -4.61
CA ALA A 83 0.37 3.36 -3.37
C ALA A 83 -0.58 4.36 -2.69
N GLY A 84 -1.79 3.91 -2.38
CA GLY A 84 -2.74 4.64 -1.55
C GLY A 84 -2.34 4.65 -0.08
N ARG A 85 -2.94 5.57 0.69
CA ARG A 85 -2.80 5.59 2.15
C ARG A 85 -3.53 4.41 2.77
N GLY A 86 -3.01 3.89 3.88
CA GLY A 86 -3.67 2.83 4.64
C GLY A 86 -5.00 3.30 5.22
N VAL A 87 -6.06 2.54 4.97
CA VAL A 87 -7.40 2.79 5.52
C VAL A 87 -7.61 1.91 6.74
N LEU A 88 -7.95 2.51 7.87
CA LEU A 88 -8.32 1.79 9.08
C LEU A 88 -9.71 1.17 8.92
N GLN A 89 -9.79 -0.14 9.07
CA GLN A 89 -11.03 -0.90 8.96
C GLN A 89 -11.70 -1.08 10.33
N LYS A 90 -12.96 -1.54 10.32
CA LYS A 90 -13.75 -1.78 11.53
C LYS A 90 -13.17 -2.82 12.49
N ASP A 91 -12.32 -3.71 11.98
CA ASP A 91 -11.59 -4.71 12.78
C ASP A 91 -10.36 -4.13 13.50
N GLY A 92 -10.09 -2.84 13.32
CA GLY A 92 -8.94 -2.16 13.91
C GLY A 92 -7.62 -2.48 13.19
N LEU A 93 -7.67 -2.96 11.94
CA LEU A 93 -6.50 -3.21 11.11
C LEU A 93 -6.54 -2.33 9.85
N TYR A 94 -5.37 -2.11 9.27
CA TYR A 94 -5.21 -1.30 8.07
C TYR A 94 -5.29 -2.15 6.81
N SER A 95 -5.78 -1.53 5.75
CA SER A 95 -5.70 -2.05 4.39
C SER A 95 -5.13 -1.00 3.44
N TRP A 96 -4.29 -1.43 2.50
CA TRP A 96 -3.67 -0.59 1.48
C TRP A 96 -3.92 -1.17 0.11
N SER A 97 -3.91 -0.30 -0.90
CA SER A 97 -3.90 -0.68 -2.31
C SER A 97 -2.76 0.03 -3.00
N SER A 98 -2.02 -0.68 -3.84
CA SER A 98 -1.04 -0.09 -4.76
C SER A 98 -1.34 -0.51 -6.18
N THR A 99 -1.14 0.39 -7.12
CA THR A 99 -1.40 0.16 -8.54
C THR A 99 -0.11 0.30 -9.34
N LEU A 100 0.12 -0.60 -10.29
CA LEU A 100 1.25 -0.55 -11.21
C LEU A 100 0.73 -0.64 -12.63
N THR A 101 0.92 0.41 -13.42
CA THR A 101 0.55 0.43 -14.83
C THR A 101 1.77 0.18 -15.70
N LEU A 102 1.67 -0.83 -16.56
CA LEU A 102 2.66 -1.17 -17.57
C LEU A 102 2.05 -1.00 -18.97
N ARG A 103 2.90 -0.98 -20.01
CA ARG A 103 2.43 -1.10 -21.39
C ARG A 103 2.02 -2.55 -21.66
N ALA A 104 1.05 -2.76 -22.55
CA ALA A 104 0.63 -4.09 -22.97
C ALA A 104 1.80 -4.91 -23.55
N THR A 105 2.70 -4.30 -24.30
CA THR A 105 3.91 -4.95 -24.83
C THR A 105 4.80 -5.49 -23.71
N ASP A 106 4.99 -4.70 -22.66
CA ASP A 106 5.86 -5.05 -21.55
C ASP A 106 5.20 -6.16 -20.73
N TRP A 107 3.92 -6.00 -20.37
CA TRP A 107 3.12 -7.05 -19.73
C TRP A 107 3.16 -8.37 -20.51
N ASN A 108 3.16 -8.28 -21.85
CA ASN A 108 3.21 -9.43 -22.73
C ASN A 108 4.56 -10.17 -22.76
N THR A 109 5.60 -9.62 -22.13
CA THR A 109 6.93 -10.23 -22.01
C THR A 109 7.30 -10.59 -20.56
N VAL A 110 6.61 -9.99 -19.58
CA VAL A 110 6.89 -10.20 -18.16
C VAL A 110 6.52 -11.62 -17.74
N THR A 111 7.39 -12.22 -16.93
CA THR A 111 7.18 -13.56 -16.36
C THR A 111 6.44 -13.48 -15.03
N SER A 112 6.86 -12.56 -14.17
CA SER A 112 6.38 -12.42 -12.80
C SER A 112 6.37 -10.98 -12.33
N VAL A 113 5.31 -10.63 -11.61
CA VAL A 113 5.19 -9.36 -10.91
C VAL A 113 5.05 -9.64 -9.43
N THR A 114 5.83 -8.92 -8.63
CA THR A 114 5.91 -9.10 -7.20
C THR A 114 5.60 -7.78 -6.50
N CYS A 115 4.73 -7.82 -5.51
CA CYS A 115 4.43 -6.73 -4.61
C CYS A 115 5.03 -7.06 -3.23
N ASP A 116 5.84 -6.16 -2.70
CA ASP A 116 6.46 -6.29 -1.38
C ASP A 116 5.86 -5.27 -0.42
N ALA A 117 5.41 -5.75 0.75
CA ALA A 117 5.04 -4.92 1.88
C ALA A 117 6.16 -4.93 2.92
N THR A 118 6.63 -3.74 3.28
CA THR A 118 7.74 -3.54 4.22
C THR A 118 7.32 -2.67 5.39
N TYR A 119 7.85 -2.99 6.57
CA TYR A 119 7.63 -2.19 7.77
C TYR A 119 8.84 -2.28 8.70
N SER A 120 9.55 -1.16 8.87
CA SER A 120 10.72 -1.07 9.76
C SER A 120 11.72 -2.23 9.50
N SER A 121 12.29 -2.82 10.56
CA SER A 121 13.20 -3.97 10.51
C SER A 121 12.51 -5.34 10.38
N GLN A 122 11.22 -5.39 10.03
CA GLN A 122 10.53 -6.66 9.84
C GLN A 122 10.87 -7.30 8.49
N PRO A 123 10.83 -8.64 8.40
CA PRO A 123 10.89 -9.34 7.12
C PRO A 123 9.77 -8.85 6.19
N ALA A 124 10.13 -8.60 4.93
CA ALA A 124 9.17 -8.20 3.91
C ALA A 124 8.12 -9.30 3.68
N VAL A 125 6.87 -8.90 3.50
CA VAL A 125 5.81 -9.79 3.03
C VAL A 125 5.73 -9.64 1.52
N THR A 126 5.71 -10.76 0.81
CA THR A 126 5.78 -10.76 -0.65
C THR A 126 4.56 -11.46 -1.24
N GLY A 127 3.89 -10.79 -2.19
CA GLY A 127 2.83 -11.35 -3.01
C GLY A 127 3.30 -11.41 -4.46
N THR A 128 3.31 -12.59 -5.06
CA THR A 128 3.77 -12.78 -6.44
C THR A 128 2.64 -13.24 -7.34
N LEU A 129 2.48 -12.55 -8.46
CA LEU A 129 1.62 -12.94 -9.57
C LEU A 129 2.51 -13.43 -10.72
N ARG A 130 2.35 -14.69 -11.10
CA ARG A 130 2.93 -15.20 -12.34
C ARG A 130 1.95 -15.00 -13.47
N ARG A 131 2.44 -14.53 -14.61
CA ARG A 131 1.57 -14.29 -15.75
C ARG A 131 0.91 -15.57 -16.27
N SER A 132 1.61 -16.72 -16.19
CA SER A 132 1.04 -18.03 -16.53
C SER A 132 -0.15 -18.46 -15.65
N ASN A 133 -0.37 -17.82 -14.49
CA ASN A 133 -1.55 -18.05 -13.66
C ASN A 133 -2.73 -17.15 -14.02
N CYS A 134 -2.52 -16.20 -14.94
CA CYS A 134 -3.56 -15.36 -15.49
C CYS A 134 -4.08 -16.07 -16.75
N SER A 135 -5.30 -16.58 -16.72
CA SER A 135 -5.91 -17.17 -17.91
C SER A 135 -6.07 -16.09 -18.98
N GLU A 136 -5.57 -16.37 -20.19
CA GLU A 136 -5.68 -15.52 -21.38
C GLU A 136 -7.12 -15.34 -21.85
#